data_AF-A0A835R7Q5-F1
#
_entry.id   AF-A0A835R7Q5-F1
#
_cell.length_a   1.000
_cell.length_b   1.000
_cell.length_c   1.000
_cell.angle_alpha   90.00
_cell.angle_beta   90.00
_cell.angle_gamma   90.00
#
_symmetry.space_group_name_H-M   'P 1'
#
loop_
_entity.id
_entity.type
_entity.pdbx_description
1 polymer ?
#
loop_
_entity_poly.entity_id
_entity_poly.type
_entity_poly.pdbx_seq_one_letter_code
_entity_poly.pdbx_strand_id
1 'polypeptide(L)'
;MESTPVNWESLDSLVINFAKSEHLIEDSSAPSSPSSSSASSSSNSSSSYHSRLLIRQIRRSIESGDVDSAIYLLREHAPVVLDDHRILFRLQKQKFIELLRRGTEKDRDSAIQCLRVALAPCALDAYPEAYEEFKHILLALIFDKEDKCSPVADEFVETDMILILKNLWEITIFILKNMIFC
;
A
#
# COMPACT_ATOMS: atom_id res chain seq x y z
N MET A 1 -24.66 26.34 -9.55
CA MET A 1 -24.50 25.21 -10.49
C MET A 1 -24.04 24.03 -9.66
N GLU A 2 -24.94 23.08 -9.44
CA GLU A 2 -24.69 21.89 -8.61
C GLU A 2 -23.75 20.96 -9.39
N SER A 3 -22.51 20.81 -8.94
CA SER A 3 -21.55 19.90 -9.58
C SER A 3 -21.94 18.48 -9.19
N THR A 4 -22.52 17.71 -10.11
CA THR A 4 -22.85 16.31 -9.87
C THR A 4 -21.59 15.55 -9.43
N PRO A 5 -21.63 14.82 -8.29
CA PRO A 5 -20.46 14.10 -7.81
C PRO A 5 -20.12 12.99 -8.81
N VAL A 6 -19.00 13.17 -9.51
CA VAL A 6 -18.50 12.17 -10.46
C VAL A 6 -18.03 10.95 -9.66
N ASN A 7 -18.61 9.79 -9.96
CA ASN A 7 -18.14 8.53 -9.39
C ASN A 7 -16.83 8.12 -10.09
N TRP A 8 -15.71 8.51 -9.48
CA TRP A 8 -14.36 8.25 -9.99
C TRP A 8 -14.03 6.75 -10.08
N GLU A 9 -14.64 5.91 -9.25
CA GLU A 9 -14.53 4.45 -9.36
C GLU A 9 -15.18 3.93 -10.66
N SER A 10 -16.36 4.44 -11.02
CA SER A 10 -17.05 4.07 -12.25
C SER A 10 -16.32 4.56 -13.50
N LEU A 11 -15.84 5.81 -13.48
CA LEU A 11 -15.08 6.38 -14.60
C LEU A 11 -13.82 5.57 -14.85
N ASP A 12 -13.11 5.20 -13.81
CA ASP A 12 -11.88 4.44 -13.95
C ASP A 12 -12.10 3.02 -14.45
N SER A 13 -13.15 2.37 -13.98
CA SER A 13 -13.55 1.05 -14.47
C SER A 13 -13.85 1.10 -15.97
N LEU A 14 -14.50 2.18 -16.44
CA LEU A 14 -14.78 2.40 -17.86
C LEU A 14 -13.49 2.62 -18.68
N VAL A 15 -12.57 3.43 -18.15
CA VAL A 15 -11.27 3.68 -18.80
C VAL A 15 -10.43 2.40 -18.87
N ILE A 16 -10.42 1.58 -17.80
CA ILE A 16 -9.74 0.28 -17.78
C ILE A 16 -10.36 -0.67 -18.82
N ASN A 17 -11.68 -0.77 -18.87
CA ASN A 17 -12.36 -1.64 -19.82
C ASN A 17 -12.09 -1.23 -21.28
N PHE A 18 -12.07 0.08 -21.55
CA PHE A 18 -11.73 0.61 -22.86
C PHE A 18 -10.27 0.33 -23.24
N ALA A 19 -9.34 0.57 -22.32
CA ALA A 19 -7.92 0.33 -22.57
C ALA A 19 -7.62 -1.18 -22.78
N LYS A 20 -8.35 -2.06 -22.09
CA LYS A 20 -8.32 -3.51 -22.33
C LYS A 20 -8.93 -3.88 -23.68
N SER A 21 -10.07 -3.30 -24.07
CA SER A 21 -10.73 -3.62 -25.35
C SER A 21 -9.93 -3.18 -26.57
N GLU A 22 -9.20 -2.07 -26.46
CA GLU A 22 -8.32 -1.54 -27.51
C GLU A 22 -6.89 -2.13 -27.46
N HIS A 23 -6.66 -3.15 -26.63
CA HIS A 23 -5.35 -3.83 -26.49
C HIS A 23 -4.19 -2.89 -26.07
N LEU A 24 -4.50 -1.76 -25.44
CA LEU A 24 -3.52 -0.75 -24.99
C LEU A 24 -2.74 -1.18 -23.75
N ILE A 25 -3.19 -2.25 -23.08
CA ILE A 25 -2.57 -2.82 -21.89
C ILE A 25 -2.51 -4.34 -22.09
N GLU A 26 -1.32 -4.92 -21.93
CA GLU A 26 -1.11 -6.36 -21.97
C GLU A 26 -1.45 -6.93 -20.58
N ASP A 27 -2.40 -7.87 -20.50
CA ASP A 27 -2.65 -8.63 -19.27
C ASP A 27 -1.35 -9.36 -18.94
N SER A 28 -0.74 -9.02 -17.80
CA SER A 28 0.59 -9.52 -17.38
C SER A 28 0.58 -11.01 -16.95
N SER A 29 -0.27 -11.82 -17.57
CA SER A 29 -0.50 -13.23 -17.26
C SER A 29 -0.11 -14.21 -18.38
N ALA A 30 0.52 -13.75 -19.47
CA ALA A 30 0.97 -14.64 -20.55
C ALA A 30 2.47 -14.49 -20.88
N PRO A 31 3.26 -15.57 -20.93
CA PRO A 31 4.63 -15.52 -21.42
C PRO A 31 4.65 -15.88 -22.92
N SER A 32 4.82 -14.89 -23.82
CA SER A 32 5.18 -15.20 -25.21
C SER A 32 5.72 -14.02 -26.00
N SER A 33 7.05 -14.08 -26.22
CA SER A 33 7.83 -13.74 -27.43
C SER A 33 7.85 -12.30 -28.00
N PRO A 34 9.02 -11.82 -28.45
CA PRO A 34 9.20 -10.46 -28.93
C PRO A 34 8.80 -10.35 -30.40
N SER A 35 7.95 -9.40 -30.75
CA SER A 35 7.81 -8.93 -32.13
C SER A 35 7.54 -7.43 -32.15
N SER A 36 8.47 -6.74 -32.79
CA SER A 36 8.56 -5.34 -33.13
C SER A 36 7.31 -4.76 -33.80
N SER A 37 6.87 -3.55 -33.41
CA SER A 37 7.12 -2.30 -34.15
C SER A 37 6.18 -1.14 -33.73
N SER A 38 6.82 0.00 -33.44
CA SER A 38 6.38 1.40 -33.65
C SER A 38 4.92 1.81 -33.39
N ALA A 39 4.71 2.52 -32.28
CA ALA A 39 3.73 3.61 -32.18
C ALA A 39 4.25 4.71 -31.23
N SER A 40 4.97 5.67 -31.78
CA SER A 40 5.39 6.88 -31.09
C SER A 40 4.32 7.95 -31.21
N SER A 41 3.46 8.10 -30.19
CA SER A 41 2.89 9.37 -29.68
C SER A 41 1.66 9.14 -28.77
N SER A 42 1.87 8.68 -27.53
CA SER A 42 0.83 8.71 -26.47
C SER A 42 1.43 8.70 -25.04
N SER A 43 2.71 9.09 -24.91
CA SER A 43 3.52 8.86 -23.72
C SER A 43 3.02 9.59 -22.46
N ASN A 44 2.45 10.79 -22.60
CA ASN A 44 2.00 11.57 -21.43
C ASN A 44 0.64 11.12 -20.87
N SER A 45 -0.27 10.65 -21.73
CA SER A 45 -1.56 10.11 -21.29
C SER A 45 -1.40 8.73 -20.63
N SER A 46 -0.48 7.91 -21.16
CA SER A 46 -0.17 6.58 -20.63
C SER A 46 0.50 6.63 -19.25
N SER A 47 1.44 7.56 -19.03
CA SER A 47 2.12 7.75 -17.73
C SER A 47 1.12 8.07 -16.61
N SER A 48 0.27 9.08 -16.80
CA SER A 48 -0.69 9.47 -15.75
C SER A 48 -1.77 8.42 -15.46
N TYR A 49 -2.10 7.60 -16.46
CA TYR A 49 -3.03 6.47 -16.31
C TYR A 49 -2.36 5.31 -15.57
N HIS A 50 -1.11 4.99 -15.92
CA HIS A 50 -0.30 3.97 -15.25
C HIS A 50 -0.09 4.31 -13.77
N SER A 51 0.22 5.56 -13.43
CA SER A 51 0.29 6.01 -12.03
C SER A 51 -1.01 5.75 -11.26
N ARG A 52 -2.16 6.10 -11.88
CA ARG A 52 -3.48 5.89 -11.25
C ARG A 52 -3.79 4.41 -11.04
N LEU A 53 -3.40 3.55 -12.00
CA LEU A 53 -3.58 2.10 -11.87
C LEU A 53 -2.70 1.55 -10.75
N LEU A 54 -1.43 1.94 -10.68
CA LEU A 54 -0.49 1.56 -9.62
C LEU A 54 -1.01 1.97 -8.25
N ILE A 55 -1.45 3.22 -8.10
CA ILE A 55 -2.04 3.74 -6.86
C ILE A 55 -3.22 2.84 -6.42
N ARG A 56 -4.11 2.46 -7.34
CA ARG A 56 -5.24 1.58 -7.02
C ARG A 56 -4.80 0.19 -6.63
N GLN A 57 -3.78 -0.35 -7.29
CA GLN A 57 -3.26 -1.67 -6.98
C GLN A 57 -2.63 -1.68 -5.58
N ILE A 58 -1.79 -0.69 -5.25
CA ILE A 58 -1.21 -0.51 -3.92
C ILE A 58 -2.33 -0.39 -2.87
N ARG A 59 -3.35 0.43 -3.14
CA ARG A 59 -4.49 0.61 -2.23
C ARG A 59 -5.21 -0.71 -1.97
N ARG A 60 -5.53 -1.47 -3.01
CA ARG A 60 -6.19 -2.79 -2.90
C ARG A 60 -5.33 -3.81 -2.16
N SER A 61 -4.02 -3.82 -2.40
CA SER A 61 -3.09 -4.68 -1.66
C SER A 61 -3.12 -4.36 -0.17
N ILE A 62 -3.10 -3.08 0.21
CA ILE A 62 -3.21 -2.68 1.61
C ILE A 62 -4.59 -3.04 2.18
N GLU A 63 -5.69 -2.69 1.50
CA GLU A 63 -7.08 -2.99 1.91
C GLU A 63 -7.32 -4.49 2.11
N SER A 64 -6.66 -5.35 1.33
CA SER A 64 -6.75 -6.80 1.47
C SER A 64 -5.80 -7.40 2.53
N GLY A 65 -4.97 -6.57 3.17
CA GLY A 65 -3.98 -6.99 4.17
C GLY A 65 -2.68 -7.53 3.56
N ASP A 66 -2.51 -7.49 2.24
CA ASP A 66 -1.28 -7.88 1.53
C ASP A 66 -0.29 -6.71 1.44
N VAL A 67 0.29 -6.37 2.57
CA VAL A 67 1.22 -5.24 2.70
C VAL A 67 2.55 -5.49 1.97
N ASP A 68 2.96 -6.76 1.81
CA ASP A 68 4.20 -7.11 1.11
C ASP A 68 4.14 -6.76 -0.37
N SER A 69 3.03 -7.08 -1.04
CA SER A 69 2.81 -6.65 -2.42
C SER A 69 2.77 -5.12 -2.55
N ALA A 70 2.18 -4.42 -1.59
CA ALA A 70 2.15 -2.97 -1.58
C ALA A 70 3.56 -2.35 -1.46
N ILE A 71 4.40 -2.87 -0.55
CA ILE A 71 5.79 -2.43 -0.40
C ILE A 71 6.60 -2.73 -1.65
N TYR A 72 6.40 -3.91 -2.27
CA TYR A 72 7.08 -4.27 -3.51
C TYR A 72 6.77 -3.27 -4.64
N LEU A 73 5.49 -2.97 -4.87
CA LEU A 73 5.05 -1.99 -5.88
C LEU A 73 5.59 -0.59 -5.61
N LEU A 74 5.64 -0.18 -4.33
CA LEU A 74 6.23 1.11 -3.95
C LEU A 74 7.74 1.14 -4.22
N ARG A 75 8.49 0.07 -3.93
CA ARG A 75 9.92 -0.01 -4.23
C ARG A 75 10.21 0.07 -5.72
N GLU A 76 9.39 -0.60 -6.53
CA GLU A 76 9.59 -0.67 -7.99
C GLU A 76 9.29 0.66 -8.68
N HIS A 77 8.19 1.32 -8.30
CA HIS A 77 7.68 2.49 -9.04
C HIS A 77 7.84 3.83 -8.32
N ALA A 78 8.00 3.84 -6.99
CA ALA A 78 8.08 5.06 -6.19
C ALA A 78 8.99 4.89 -4.94
N PRO A 79 10.27 4.51 -5.09
CA PRO A 79 11.14 4.20 -3.96
C PRO A 79 11.31 5.39 -3.00
N VAL A 80 11.25 6.62 -3.52
CA VAL A 80 11.34 7.87 -2.74
C VAL A 80 10.29 7.96 -1.63
N VAL A 81 9.12 7.33 -1.80
CA VAL A 81 8.08 7.27 -0.78
C VAL A 81 8.53 6.48 0.45
N LEU A 82 9.38 5.47 0.25
CA LEU A 82 9.90 4.62 1.32
C LEU A 82 11.11 5.22 2.02
N ASP A 83 11.70 6.29 1.48
CA ASP A 83 12.73 7.08 2.17
C ASP A 83 12.12 7.87 3.35
N ASP A 84 10.81 8.13 3.33
CA ASP A 84 10.10 8.63 4.50
C ASP A 84 9.92 7.52 5.53
N HIS A 85 10.78 7.54 6.54
CA HIS A 85 10.77 6.58 7.65
C HIS A 85 9.42 6.52 8.39
N ARG A 86 8.60 7.58 8.36
CA ARG A 86 7.25 7.57 8.96
C ARG A 86 6.32 6.66 8.18
N ILE A 87 6.36 6.73 6.85
CA ILE A 87 5.55 5.91 5.96
C ILE A 87 6.00 4.46 6.06
N LEU A 88 7.31 4.23 6.02
CA LEU A 88 7.89 2.90 6.14
C LEU A 88 7.51 2.25 7.47
N PHE A 89 7.64 2.96 8.59
CA PHE A 89 7.24 2.47 9.91
C PHE A 89 5.77 2.05 9.95
N ARG A 90 4.87 2.89 9.42
CA ARG A 90 3.42 2.60 9.37
C ARG A 90 3.09 1.37 8.52
N LEU A 91 3.75 1.20 7.37
CA LEU A 91 3.58 0.01 6.54
C LEU A 91 4.08 -1.24 7.26
N GLN A 92 5.24 -1.20 7.91
CA GLN A 92 5.76 -2.33 8.68
C GLN A 92 4.87 -2.65 9.89
N LYS A 93 4.31 -1.64 10.55
CA LYS A 93 3.32 -1.80 11.62
C LYS A 93 2.10 -2.56 11.11
N GLN A 94 1.52 -2.13 9.97
CA GLN A 94 0.36 -2.82 9.39
C GLN A 94 0.68 -4.27 9.01
N LYS A 95 1.85 -4.51 8.42
CA LYS A 95 2.30 -5.88 8.09
C LYS A 95 2.34 -6.76 9.33
N PHE A 96 2.92 -6.25 10.42
CA PHE A 96 2.98 -6.96 11.68
C PHE A 96 1.59 -7.28 12.23
N ILE A 97 0.68 -6.30 12.24
CA ILE A 97 -0.70 -6.49 12.72
C ILE A 97 -1.44 -7.51 11.85
N GLU A 98 -1.31 -7.48 10.53
CA GLU A 98 -1.95 -8.46 9.65
C GLU A 98 -1.41 -9.88 9.84
N LEU A 99 -0.10 -10.03 10.02
CA LEU A 99 0.49 -11.34 10.35
C LEU A 99 -0.07 -11.88 11.68
N LEU A 100 -0.16 -11.02 12.70
CA LEU A 100 -0.82 -11.41 13.94
C LEU A 100 -2.29 -11.74 13.69
N ARG A 101 -3.02 -10.94 12.91
CA ARG A 101 -4.45 -11.11 12.59
C ARG A 101 -4.76 -12.41 11.85
N ARG A 102 -3.84 -13.00 11.10
CA ARG A 102 -4.00 -14.35 10.50
C ARG A 102 -3.91 -15.46 11.54
N GLY A 103 -3.08 -15.30 12.57
CA GLY A 103 -3.10 -16.13 13.79
C GLY A 103 -2.59 -17.57 13.65
N THR A 104 -2.01 -17.95 12.52
CA THR A 104 -1.33 -19.25 12.42
C THR A 104 0.01 -19.19 13.13
N GLU A 105 0.53 -20.33 13.63
CA GLU A 105 1.85 -20.37 14.29
C GLU A 105 2.96 -19.84 13.37
N LYS A 106 2.91 -20.19 12.08
CA LYS A 106 3.85 -19.71 11.05
C LYS A 106 3.76 -18.21 10.84
N ASP A 107 2.55 -17.65 10.85
CA ASP A 107 2.35 -16.20 10.74
C ASP A 107 2.86 -15.49 11.99
N ARG A 108 2.71 -16.08 13.17
CA ARG A 108 3.25 -15.55 14.43
C ARG A 108 4.78 -15.53 14.42
N ASP A 109 5.43 -16.60 13.97
CA ASP A 109 6.88 -16.62 13.77
C ASP A 109 7.33 -15.56 12.75
N SER A 110 6.59 -15.44 11.65
CA SER A 110 6.82 -14.41 10.62
C SER A 110 6.62 -13.00 11.17
N ALA A 111 5.66 -12.80 12.08
CA ALA A 111 5.42 -11.53 12.75
C ALA A 111 6.59 -11.17 13.66
N ILE A 112 7.11 -12.12 14.45
CA ILE A 112 8.29 -11.92 15.30
C ILE A 112 9.52 -11.61 14.46
N GLN A 113 9.70 -12.29 13.32
CA GLN A 113 10.78 -11.99 12.39
C GLN A 113 10.64 -10.59 11.78
N CYS A 114 9.45 -10.23 11.30
CA CYS A 114 9.12 -8.91 10.77
C CYS A 114 9.41 -7.82 11.82
N LEU A 115 9.05 -8.08 13.07
CA LEU A 115 9.27 -7.19 14.19
C LEU A 115 10.77 -6.93 14.40
N ARG A 116 11.58 -7.98 14.44
CA ARG A 116 13.03 -7.88 14.69
C ARG A 116 13.80 -7.25 13.53
N VAL A 117 13.46 -7.62 12.30
CA VAL A 117 14.26 -7.29 11.11
C VAL A 117 13.84 -5.96 10.48
N ALA A 118 12.55 -5.62 10.52
CA ALA A 118 12.02 -4.45 9.85
C ALA A 118 11.46 -3.42 10.83
N LEU A 119 10.50 -3.80 11.68
CA LEU A 119 9.74 -2.84 12.48
C LEU A 119 10.60 -2.16 13.56
N ALA A 120 11.40 -2.92 14.31
CA ALA A 120 12.23 -2.37 15.39
C ALA A 120 13.30 -1.39 14.88
N PRO A 121 14.07 -1.69 13.81
CA PRO A 121 14.93 -0.69 13.18
C PRO A 121 14.16 0.54 12.68
N CYS A 122 13.02 0.34 12.00
CA CYS A 122 12.22 1.45 11.50
C CYS A 122 11.71 2.37 12.62
N ALA A 123 11.36 1.81 13.79
CA ALA A 123 10.88 2.58 14.94
C ALA A 123 11.94 3.52 15.52
N LEU A 124 13.22 3.12 15.46
CA LEU A 124 14.34 3.94 15.94
C LEU A 124 14.60 5.14 15.02
N ASP A 125 14.41 4.95 13.72
CA ASP A 125 14.76 5.94 12.69
C ASP A 125 13.59 6.86 12.28
N ALA A 126 12.36 6.56 12.68
CA ALA A 126 11.17 7.29 12.20
C ALA A 126 10.92 8.65 12.88
N TYR A 127 10.60 8.65 14.17
CA TYR A 127 10.35 9.86 14.99
C TYR A 127 10.36 9.50 16.48
N PRO A 128 10.56 10.47 17.39
CA PRO A 128 10.72 10.20 18.83
C PRO A 128 9.57 9.39 19.46
N GLU A 129 8.34 9.63 19.01
CA GLU A 129 7.13 8.95 19.51
C GLU A 129 6.93 7.54 18.90
N ALA A 130 7.58 7.21 17.78
CA ALA A 130 7.41 5.93 17.09
C ALA A 130 7.86 4.74 17.93
N TYR A 131 8.85 4.94 18.81
CA TYR A 131 9.31 3.88 19.71
C TYR A 131 8.30 3.55 20.80
N GLU A 132 7.51 4.53 21.25
CA GLU A 132 6.40 4.26 22.17
C GLU A 132 5.25 3.54 21.47
N GLU A 133 4.94 3.92 20.23
CA GLU A 133 3.98 3.16 19.39
C GLU A 133 4.45 1.71 19.19
N PHE A 134 5.74 1.51 18.90
CA PHE A 134 6.34 0.18 18.79
C PHE A 134 6.20 -0.65 20.08
N LYS A 135 6.46 -0.07 21.25
CA LYS A 135 6.24 -0.75 22.54
C LYS A 135 4.78 -1.11 22.76
N HIS A 136 3.86 -0.23 22.36
CA HIS A 136 2.43 -0.47 22.47
C HIS A 136 1.99 -1.65 21.60
N ILE A 137 2.45 -1.68 20.35
CA ILE A 137 2.20 -2.77 19.39
C ILE A 137 2.72 -4.13 19.88
N LEU A 138 3.82 -4.17 20.64
CA LEU A 138 4.32 -5.42 21.22
C LEU A 138 3.31 -6.10 22.14
N LEU A 139 2.41 -5.34 22.77
CA LEU A 139 1.35 -5.89 23.59
C LEU A 139 0.39 -6.76 22.75
N ALA A 140 0.26 -6.52 21.43
CA ALA A 140 -0.50 -7.39 20.51
C ALA A 140 0.06 -8.82 20.38
N LEU A 141 1.32 -9.07 20.77
CA LEU A 141 1.86 -10.43 20.86
C LEU A 141 1.42 -11.15 22.13
N ILE A 142 1.14 -10.39 23.20
CA ILE A 142 0.86 -10.90 24.55
C ILE A 142 -0.64 -11.12 24.73
N PHE A 143 -1.46 -10.19 24.25
CA PHE A 143 -2.91 -10.29 24.32
C PHE A 143 -3.47 -11.09 23.15
N ASP A 144 -4.41 -11.98 23.44
CA ASP A 144 -5.11 -12.74 22.40
C ASP A 144 -6.11 -11.85 21.66
N LYS A 145 -6.43 -12.18 20.41
CA LYS A 145 -7.30 -11.34 19.54
C LYS A 145 -8.71 -11.16 20.09
N GLU A 146 -9.13 -12.10 20.92
CA GLU A 146 -10.48 -12.16 21.50
C GLU A 146 -10.56 -11.42 22.84
N ASP A 147 -9.42 -10.91 23.33
CA ASP A 147 -9.32 -10.27 24.63
C ASP A 147 -9.77 -8.80 24.54
N LYS A 148 -11.06 -8.57 24.81
CA LYS A 148 -11.71 -7.24 24.78
C LYS A 148 -11.16 -6.24 25.79
N CYS A 149 -10.35 -6.71 26.75
CA CYS A 149 -9.62 -5.87 27.70
C CYS A 149 -8.22 -5.48 27.21
N SER A 150 -7.83 -5.87 26.00
CA SER A 150 -6.53 -5.53 25.43
C SER A 150 -6.43 -4.01 25.22
N PRO A 151 -5.40 -3.35 25.76
CA PRO A 151 -5.14 -1.92 25.48
C PRO A 151 -4.75 -1.66 24.01
N VAL A 152 -4.60 -2.72 23.20
CA VAL A 152 -4.31 -2.67 21.76
C VAL A 152 -5.53 -3.05 20.93
N ALA A 153 -6.69 -3.32 21.55
CA ALA A 153 -7.91 -3.68 20.82
C ALA A 153 -8.26 -2.64 19.74
N ASP A 154 -8.03 -1.35 19.99
CA ASP A 154 -8.29 -0.29 19.03
C ASP A 154 -7.34 -0.31 17.81
N GLU A 155 -6.13 -0.86 17.91
CA GLU A 155 -5.22 -1.01 16.76
C GLU A 155 -5.65 -2.14 15.81
N PHE A 156 -6.42 -3.10 16.31
CA PHE A 156 -7.07 -4.12 15.48
C PHE A 156 -8.34 -3.60 14.79
N VAL A 157 -8.94 -2.52 15.33
CA VAL A 157 -10.23 -1.97 14.87
C VAL A 157 -9.97 -0.70 14.04
N GLU A 158 -9.64 -0.93 12.76
CA GLU A 158 -9.88 -0.01 11.62
C GLU A 158 -9.23 1.39 11.61
N THR A 159 -8.71 1.90 12.71
CA THR A 159 -8.20 3.27 12.81
C THR A 159 -6.83 3.45 12.14
N ASP A 160 -5.95 2.45 12.23
CA ASP A 160 -4.66 2.47 11.54
C ASP A 160 -4.81 2.26 10.03
N MET A 161 -5.78 1.47 9.56
CA MET A 161 -6.07 1.34 8.13
C MET A 161 -6.57 2.65 7.54
N ILE A 162 -7.48 3.36 8.20
CA ILE A 162 -7.99 4.65 7.73
C ILE A 162 -6.89 5.71 7.79
N LEU A 163 -6.02 5.71 8.80
CA LEU A 163 -4.89 6.64 8.87
C LEU A 163 -3.81 6.30 7.83
N ILE A 164 -3.53 5.02 7.58
CA ILE A 164 -2.62 4.57 6.53
C ILE A 164 -3.22 4.91 5.17
N LEU A 165 -4.52 4.71 4.93
CA LEU A 165 -5.22 5.13 3.71
C LEU A 165 -5.23 6.66 3.55
N LYS A 166 -5.38 7.44 4.63
CA LYS A 166 -5.28 8.91 4.60
C LYS A 166 -3.86 9.38 4.30
N ASN A 167 -2.85 8.80 4.93
CA ASN A 167 -1.45 9.06 4.59
C ASN A 167 -1.13 8.52 3.19
N LEU A 168 -1.77 7.42 2.76
CA LEU A 168 -1.68 6.94 1.39
C LEU A 168 -2.32 7.91 0.42
N TRP A 169 -3.39 8.61 0.78
CA TRP A 169 -3.92 9.71 -0.02
C TRP A 169 -2.91 10.86 -0.14
N GLU A 170 -2.15 11.16 0.92
CA GLU A 170 -1.03 12.12 0.83
C GLU A 170 0.13 11.59 -0.02
N ILE A 171 0.49 10.32 0.11
CA ILE A 171 1.44 9.61 -0.75
C ILE A 171 0.93 9.59 -2.19
N THR A 172 -0.36 9.43 -2.41
CA THR A 172 -1.02 9.44 -3.71
C THR A 172 -0.90 10.81 -4.35
N ILE A 173 -1.14 11.87 -3.57
CA ILE A 173 -0.90 13.27 -3.99
C ILE A 173 0.58 13.49 -4.27
N PHE A 174 1.49 12.93 -3.48
CA PHE A 174 2.93 13.05 -3.65
C PHE A 174 3.45 12.31 -4.89
N ILE A 175 2.99 11.08 -5.13
CA ILE A 175 3.27 10.26 -6.33
C ILE A 175 2.68 10.96 -7.56
N LEU A 176 1.43 11.43 -7.51
CA LEU A 176 0.82 12.19 -8.60
C LEU A 176 1.60 13.48 -8.89
N LYS A 177 2.02 14.24 -7.86
CA LYS A 177 2.84 15.45 -8.05
C LYS A 177 4.20 15.14 -8.68
N ASN A 178 4.88 14.07 -8.25
CA ASN A 178 6.22 13.75 -8.77
C ASN A 178 6.19 13.05 -10.14
N MET A 179 5.20 12.20 -10.41
CA MET A 179 5.08 11.52 -11.71
C MET A 179 4.44 12.39 -12.81
N ILE A 180 3.67 13.43 -12.48
CA ILE A 180 3.09 14.36 -13.48
C ILE A 180 4.10 15.45 -13.89
N PHE A 181 5.09 15.78 -13.04
CA PHE A 181 6.07 16.84 -13.31
C PHE A 181 7.46 16.35 -13.76
N CYS A 182 7.65 15.05 -13.98
CA CYS A 182 8.80 14.50 -14.70
C CYS A 182 8.40 14.17 -16.14
#